data_AF-A0A5T1YTA4-F1
#
_entry.id   AF-A0A5T1YTA4-F1
#
_cell.length_a   1.000
_cell.length_b   1.000
_cell.length_c   1.000
_cell.angle_alpha   90.00
_cell.angle_beta   90.00
_cell.angle_gamma   90.00
#
_symmetry.space_group_name_H-M   'P 1'
#
loop_
_entity.id
_entity.type
_entity.pdbx_description
1 polymer ?
#
loop_
_entity_poly.entity_id
_entity_poly.type
_entity_poly.pdbx_seq_one_letter_code
_entity_poly.pdbx_strand_id
1 'polypeptide(L)'
;YLNFDILDKESQKYILENTLIFSNLFGVVKASDHLPFYKFKQGAKINNFAIEKFYKEHFSKALNEYLKNEELLDLRAGFYDKFYTPKRKFSTYKFIKKGKVVSHFAKAYRGILLALCARIKAKNNAEILNHLPSNLSLKEIQNKGLKEEIVLEILD
;
A
#
# COMPACT_ATOMS: atom_id res chain seq x y z
N TYR A 1 -12.07 -3.95 6.74
CA TYR A 1 -10.78 -4.20 7.43
C TYR A 1 -10.02 -2.93 7.76
N LEU A 2 -9.85 -1.97 6.82
CA LEU A 2 -9.37 -0.62 7.19
C LEU A 2 -10.37 0.09 8.12
N ASN A 3 -11.66 -0.02 7.79
CA ASN A 3 -12.78 0.54 8.56
C ASN A 3 -12.54 2.02 8.93
N PHE A 4 -12.28 2.86 7.91
CA PHE A 4 -11.89 4.25 8.09
C PHE A 4 -12.87 5.06 8.95
N ASP A 5 -14.18 4.85 8.75
CA ASP A 5 -15.22 5.65 9.40
C ASP A 5 -15.30 5.46 10.92
N ILE A 6 -14.78 4.34 11.44
CA ILE A 6 -14.76 4.04 12.89
C ILE A 6 -13.41 4.38 13.55
N LEU A 7 -12.42 4.83 12.77
CA LEU A 7 -11.15 5.30 13.33
C LEU A 7 -11.37 6.65 14.03
N ASP A 8 -10.56 6.92 15.05
CA ASP A 8 -10.53 8.25 15.67
C ASP A 8 -10.05 9.32 14.66
N LYS A 9 -10.31 10.59 14.96
CA LYS A 9 -10.03 11.70 14.04
C LYS A 9 -8.56 11.86 13.69
N GLU A 10 -7.67 11.54 14.62
CA GLU A 10 -6.22 11.62 14.40
C GLU A 10 -5.76 10.51 13.45
N SER A 11 -6.28 9.30 13.62
CA SER A 11 -6.04 8.17 12.72
C SER A 11 -6.60 8.43 11.32
N GLN A 12 -7.81 8.99 11.22
CA GLN A 12 -8.39 9.39 9.92
C GLN A 12 -7.50 10.42 9.23
N LYS A 13 -7.09 11.47 9.95
CA LYS A 13 -6.20 12.51 9.44
C LYS A 13 -4.85 11.95 8.98
N TYR A 14 -4.22 11.08 9.75
CA TYR A 14 -2.98 10.40 9.37
C TYR A 14 -3.12 9.70 8.02
N ILE A 15 -4.21 8.94 7.80
CA ILE A 15 -4.44 8.24 6.53
C ILE A 15 -4.59 9.24 5.38
N LEU A 16 -5.40 10.29 5.56
CA LEU A 16 -5.65 11.31 4.55
C LEU A 16 -4.38 12.06 4.12
N GLU A 17 -3.44 12.27 5.05
CA GLU A 17 -2.19 12.99 4.81
C GLU A 17 -1.07 12.08 4.24
N ASN A 18 -1.02 10.81 4.65
CA ASN A 18 0.13 9.93 4.39
C ASN A 18 -0.15 8.79 3.39
N THR A 19 -1.37 8.70 2.84
CA THR A 19 -1.74 7.60 1.94
C THR A 19 -1.93 8.07 0.50
N LEU A 20 -1.24 7.40 -0.42
CA LEU A 20 -1.49 7.49 -1.86
C LEU A 20 -2.28 6.26 -2.33
N ILE A 21 -3.31 6.49 -3.14
CA ILE A 21 -4.17 5.46 -3.71
C ILE A 21 -3.93 5.40 -5.20
N PHE A 22 -3.72 4.19 -5.71
CA PHE A 22 -3.57 3.95 -7.14
C PHE A 22 -4.94 3.62 -7.74
N SER A 23 -5.52 4.60 -8.42
CA SER A 23 -6.75 4.53 -9.19
C SER A 23 -6.48 4.00 -10.60
N ASN A 24 -7.33 3.10 -11.09
CA ASN A 24 -7.23 2.60 -12.47
C ASN A 24 -7.46 3.69 -13.53
N LEU A 25 -8.20 4.77 -13.19
CA LEU A 25 -8.54 5.84 -14.12
C LEU A 25 -7.77 7.13 -13.81
N PHE A 26 -7.62 7.48 -12.54
CA PHE A 26 -7.01 8.75 -12.11
C PHE A 26 -5.52 8.63 -11.76
N GLY A 27 -4.92 7.45 -11.92
CA GLY A 27 -3.51 7.25 -11.64
C GLY A 27 -3.23 7.25 -10.14
N VAL A 28 -2.36 8.15 -9.68
CA VAL A 28 -1.98 8.24 -8.26
C VAL A 28 -2.66 9.46 -7.65
N VAL A 29 -3.49 9.23 -6.63
CA VAL A 29 -4.23 10.28 -5.92
C VAL A 29 -3.92 10.19 -4.43
N LYS A 30 -4.10 11.28 -3.70
CA LYS A 30 -4.09 11.26 -2.23
C LYS A 30 -5.38 10.67 -1.70
N ALA A 31 -5.33 10.10 -0.50
CA ALA A 31 -6.53 9.66 0.20
C ALA A 31 -7.50 10.82 0.53
N SER A 32 -7.01 12.06 0.54
CA SER A 32 -7.80 13.28 0.72
C SER A 32 -8.39 13.86 -0.57
N ASP A 33 -8.06 13.32 -1.74
CA ASP A 33 -8.58 13.85 -3.00
C ASP A 33 -10.05 13.46 -3.21
N HIS A 34 -10.87 14.44 -3.60
CA HIS A 34 -12.26 14.20 -3.99
C HIS A 34 -12.32 13.74 -5.46
N LEU A 35 -12.84 12.54 -5.68
CA LEU A 35 -13.02 11.97 -7.01
C LEU A 35 -14.50 11.84 -7.37
N PRO A 36 -14.88 12.03 -8.64
CA PRO A 36 -16.23 11.70 -9.09
C PRO A 36 -16.45 10.18 -9.01
N PHE A 37 -17.71 9.79 -8.81
CA PHE A 37 -18.08 8.38 -8.85
C PHE A 37 -17.75 7.78 -10.23
N TYR A 38 -16.99 6.69 -10.26
CA TYR A 38 -16.61 6.04 -11.50
C TYR A 38 -16.46 4.52 -11.32
N LYS A 39 -16.52 3.80 -12.44
CA LYS A 39 -16.22 2.36 -12.51
C LYS A 39 -15.32 2.08 -13.71
N PHE A 40 -14.02 1.98 -13.45
CA PHE A 40 -13.04 1.52 -14.43
C PHE A 40 -12.30 0.31 -13.86
N LYS A 41 -12.57 -0.87 -14.43
CA LYS A 41 -12.05 -2.14 -13.92
C LYS A 41 -10.55 -2.23 -14.13
N GLN A 42 -9.88 -2.96 -13.24
CA GLN A 42 -8.47 -3.31 -13.38
C GLN A 42 -8.23 -4.00 -14.74
N GLY A 43 -7.27 -3.49 -15.52
CA GLY A 43 -6.94 -4.02 -16.85
C GLY A 43 -7.98 -3.71 -17.94
N ALA A 44 -8.98 -2.88 -17.67
CA ALA A 44 -9.85 -2.36 -18.72
C ALA A 44 -9.05 -1.53 -19.72
N LYS A 45 -9.42 -1.62 -21.00
CA LYS A 45 -8.74 -0.91 -22.09
C LYS A 45 -9.51 0.33 -22.50
N ILE A 46 -8.78 1.38 -22.86
CA ILE A 46 -9.33 2.58 -23.51
C ILE A 46 -8.81 2.55 -24.94
N ASN A 47 -9.50 1.84 -25.86
CA ASN A 47 -9.01 1.59 -27.21
C ASN A 47 -7.54 1.11 -27.20
N ASN A 48 -6.65 1.88 -27.85
CA ASN A 48 -5.21 1.62 -27.93
C ASN A 48 -4.39 2.33 -26.83
N PHE A 49 -5.04 2.98 -25.87
CA PHE A 49 -4.40 3.71 -24.79
C PHE A 49 -4.06 2.79 -23.62
N ALA A 50 -2.76 2.56 -23.42
CA ALA A 50 -2.23 1.81 -22.29
C ALA A 50 -2.06 2.74 -21.08
N ILE A 51 -3.15 2.94 -20.33
CA ILE A 51 -3.21 3.87 -19.19
C ILE A 51 -2.12 3.60 -18.14
N GLU A 52 -1.79 2.32 -17.89
CA GLU A 52 -0.76 1.96 -16.91
C GLU A 52 0.62 2.46 -17.35
N LYS A 53 0.93 2.29 -18.65
CA LYS A 53 2.19 2.76 -19.24
C LYS A 53 2.25 4.27 -19.24
N PHE A 54 1.15 4.94 -19.58
CA PHE A 54 1.06 6.40 -19.56
C PHE A 54 1.40 6.95 -18.16
N TYR A 55 0.78 6.43 -17.10
CA TYR A 55 1.10 6.85 -15.74
C TYR A 55 2.55 6.54 -15.36
N LYS A 56 3.05 5.35 -15.71
CA LYS A 56 4.43 4.99 -15.42
C LYS A 56 5.45 5.90 -16.09
N GLU A 57 5.21 6.28 -17.33
CA GLU A 57 6.10 7.14 -18.10
C GLU A 57 6.09 8.58 -17.58
N HIS A 58 4.90 9.14 -17.36
CA HIS A 58 4.79 10.58 -17.11
C HIS A 58 4.75 10.97 -15.62
N PHE A 59 4.34 10.07 -14.71
CA PHE A 59 4.19 10.41 -13.28
C PHE A 59 5.30 9.88 -12.40
N SER A 60 6.08 8.89 -12.85
CA SER A 60 7.13 8.28 -12.00
C SER A 60 8.16 9.29 -11.51
N LYS A 61 8.58 10.26 -12.34
CA LYS A 61 9.56 11.27 -11.92
C LYS A 61 9.02 12.14 -10.79
N ALA A 62 7.84 12.73 -10.99
CA ALA A 62 7.19 13.57 -9.99
C ALA A 62 6.92 12.80 -8.69
N LEU A 63 6.50 11.53 -8.79
CA LEU A 63 6.25 10.72 -7.60
C LEU A 63 7.55 10.38 -6.84
N ASN A 64 8.65 10.09 -7.55
CA ASN A 64 9.95 9.89 -6.90
C ASN A 64 10.43 11.17 -6.18
N GLU A 65 10.22 12.35 -6.79
CA GLU A 65 10.57 13.64 -6.18
C GLU A 65 9.70 13.95 -4.96
N TYR A 66 8.38 13.71 -5.05
CA TYR A 66 7.44 13.89 -3.95
C TYR A 66 7.78 13.00 -2.75
N LEU A 67 8.18 11.76 -3.02
CA LEU A 67 8.48 10.74 -2.01
C LEU A 67 9.95 10.70 -1.58
N LYS A 68 10.80 11.65 -2.01
CA LYS A 68 12.27 11.53 -1.91
C LYS A 68 12.82 11.45 -0.49
N ASN A 69 12.10 11.94 0.52
CA ASN A 69 12.52 11.95 1.93
C ASN A 69 11.61 11.14 2.85
N GLU A 70 10.63 10.42 2.28
CA GLU A 70 9.59 9.74 3.06
C GLU A 70 9.89 8.25 3.23
N GLU A 71 9.48 7.64 4.35
CA GLU A 71 9.49 6.18 4.49
C GLU A 71 8.39 5.55 3.62
N LEU A 72 8.76 4.57 2.79
CA LEU A 72 7.83 4.01 1.79
C LEU A 72 7.34 2.63 2.18
N LEU A 73 6.06 2.58 2.56
CA LEU A 73 5.31 1.35 2.77
C LEU A 73 4.38 1.09 1.58
N ASP A 74 4.71 0.10 0.76
CA ASP A 74 3.91 -0.29 -0.40
C ASP A 74 2.94 -1.44 -0.08
N LEU A 75 1.67 -1.06 0.10
CA LEU A 75 0.54 -1.98 0.33
C LEU A 75 -0.28 -2.26 -0.94
N ARG A 76 0.19 -1.83 -2.12
CA ARG A 76 -0.55 -1.96 -3.38
C ARG A 76 -0.61 -3.40 -3.86
N ALA A 77 -1.61 -3.72 -4.67
CA ALA A 77 -1.59 -4.98 -5.42
C ALA A 77 -0.52 -4.91 -6.52
N GLY A 78 0.17 -6.02 -6.79
CA GLY A 78 1.27 -6.05 -7.78
C GLY A 78 0.86 -5.64 -9.20
N PHE A 79 -0.44 -5.62 -9.51
CA PHE A 79 -0.93 -5.00 -10.74
C PHE A 79 -0.47 -3.55 -10.91
N TYR A 80 -0.38 -2.78 -9.82
CA TYR A 80 0.01 -1.37 -9.84
C TYR A 80 1.52 -1.15 -9.99
N ASP A 81 2.33 -2.21 -10.05
CA ASP A 81 3.75 -2.13 -10.47
C ASP A 81 3.87 -1.65 -11.93
N LYS A 82 2.80 -1.84 -12.71
CA LYS A 82 2.66 -1.30 -14.07
C LYS A 82 2.47 0.21 -14.11
N PHE A 83 2.00 0.83 -13.02
CA PHE A 83 1.82 2.29 -12.90
C PHE A 83 3.04 2.96 -12.31
N TYR A 84 3.74 2.31 -11.37
CA TYR A 84 4.90 2.89 -10.69
C TYR A 84 5.74 1.81 -10.02
N THR A 85 7.05 1.93 -10.17
CA THR A 85 8.06 1.11 -9.48
C THR A 85 8.97 2.05 -8.68
N PRO A 86 8.99 1.97 -7.34
CA PRO A 86 9.87 2.78 -6.52
C PRO A 86 11.35 2.61 -6.92
N LYS A 87 12.08 3.73 -7.05
CA LYS A 87 13.53 3.75 -7.36
C LYS A 87 14.41 3.99 -6.12
N ARG A 88 13.84 3.80 -4.94
CA ARG A 88 14.51 3.93 -3.63
C ARG A 88 14.07 2.80 -2.73
N LYS A 89 14.67 2.69 -1.54
CA LYS A 89 14.25 1.70 -0.54
C LYS A 89 12.76 1.86 -0.21
N PHE A 90 12.06 0.73 -0.18
CA PHE A 90 10.65 0.63 0.18
C PHE A 90 10.37 -0.74 0.78
N SER A 91 9.34 -0.81 1.62
CA SER A 91 8.95 -2.03 2.30
C SER A 91 7.59 -2.51 1.82
N THR A 92 7.40 -3.81 1.85
CA THR A 92 6.15 -4.49 1.45
C THR A 92 5.82 -5.56 2.45
N TYR A 93 4.53 -5.89 2.56
CA TYR A 93 4.06 -6.96 3.43
C TYR A 93 3.49 -8.12 2.61
N LYS A 94 3.93 -9.33 2.99
CA LYS A 94 3.42 -10.60 2.49
C LYS A 94 2.78 -11.36 3.65
N PHE A 95 1.63 -11.97 3.37
CA PHE A 95 0.87 -12.70 4.38
C PHE A 95 0.84 -14.18 4.03
N ILE A 96 1.14 -15.01 5.02
CA ILE A 96 1.09 -16.46 4.94
C ILE A 96 0.19 -17.03 6.05
N LYS A 97 -0.39 -18.19 5.79
CA LYS A 97 -1.19 -18.96 6.76
C LYS A 97 -0.85 -20.44 6.58
N LYS A 98 -0.40 -21.10 7.65
CA LYS A 98 0.12 -22.47 7.66
C LYS A 98 1.21 -22.68 6.59
N GLY A 99 2.12 -21.71 6.47
CA GLY A 99 3.22 -21.74 5.50
C GLY A 99 2.82 -21.48 4.04
N LYS A 100 1.53 -21.22 3.73
CA LYS A 100 1.05 -20.94 2.38
C LYS A 100 0.68 -19.47 2.20
N VAL A 101 0.98 -18.91 1.04
CA VAL A 101 0.62 -17.53 0.70
C VAL A 101 -0.90 -17.39 0.57
N VAL A 102 -1.47 -16.38 1.23
CA VAL A 102 -2.91 -16.09 1.16
C VAL A 102 -3.20 -14.81 0.38
N SER A 103 -3.43 -14.94 -0.92
CA SER A 103 -3.62 -13.80 -1.83
C SER A 103 -4.98 -13.08 -1.65
N HIS A 104 -6.06 -13.82 -1.39
CA HIS A 104 -7.39 -13.23 -1.17
C HIS A 104 -7.45 -12.43 0.15
N PHE A 105 -6.88 -13.00 1.22
CA PHE A 105 -6.83 -12.34 2.53
C PHE A 105 -5.82 -11.19 2.58
N ALA A 106 -4.79 -11.17 1.71
CA ALA A 106 -3.79 -10.11 1.71
C ALA A 106 -4.41 -8.70 1.61
N LYS A 107 -5.50 -8.52 0.87
CA LYS A 107 -6.22 -7.23 0.78
C LYS A 107 -6.80 -6.80 2.12
N ALA A 108 -7.38 -7.74 2.86
CA ALA A 108 -7.91 -7.50 4.20
C ALA A 108 -6.80 -7.06 5.15
N TYR A 109 -5.70 -7.81 5.19
CA TYR A 109 -4.59 -7.53 6.11
C TYR A 109 -3.80 -6.27 5.75
N ARG A 110 -3.73 -5.86 4.48
CA ARG A 110 -3.24 -4.52 4.11
C ARG A 110 -4.08 -3.41 4.71
N GLY A 111 -5.40 -3.57 4.73
CA GLY A 111 -6.30 -2.65 5.42
C GLY A 111 -6.08 -2.63 6.93
N ILE A 112 -5.87 -3.80 7.55
CA ILE A 112 -5.54 -3.91 8.98
C ILE A 112 -4.21 -3.20 9.28
N LEU A 113 -3.17 -3.43 8.47
CA LEU A 113 -1.87 -2.77 8.65
C LEU A 113 -1.95 -1.27 8.48
N LEU A 114 -2.68 -0.76 7.47
CA LEU A 114 -2.86 0.68 7.31
C LEU A 114 -3.60 1.29 8.50
N ALA A 115 -4.63 0.60 9.02
CA ALA A 115 -5.33 1.04 10.23
C ALA A 115 -4.41 1.02 11.46
N LEU A 116 -3.52 0.04 11.57
CA LEU A 116 -2.51 -0.02 12.64
C LEU A 116 -1.54 1.17 12.54
N CYS A 117 -0.98 1.42 11.34
CA CYS A 117 -0.08 2.54 11.09
C CYS A 117 -0.71 3.87 11.53
N ALA A 118 -1.99 4.06 11.19
CA ALA A 118 -2.74 5.25 11.57
C ALA A 118 -2.89 5.40 13.09
N ARG A 119 -3.28 4.33 13.79
CA ARG A 119 -3.49 4.35 15.25
C ARG A 119 -2.22 4.66 16.02
N ILE A 120 -1.09 4.10 15.59
CA ILE A 120 0.20 4.30 16.28
C ILE A 120 0.99 5.48 15.71
N LYS A 121 0.46 6.16 14.69
CA LYS A 121 1.14 7.22 13.94
C LYS A 121 2.54 6.78 13.45
N ALA A 122 2.59 5.57 12.89
CA ALA A 122 3.82 4.87 12.55
C ALA A 122 4.73 5.71 11.67
N LYS A 123 6.03 5.69 11.97
CA LYS A 123 7.07 6.36 11.18
C LYS A 123 7.96 5.40 10.42
N ASN A 124 8.01 4.13 10.81
CA ASN A 124 8.90 3.12 10.24
C ASN A 124 8.39 1.69 10.55
N ASN A 125 8.98 0.68 9.93
CA ASN A 125 8.57 -0.72 10.15
C ASN A 125 8.83 -1.22 11.56
N ALA A 126 9.84 -0.71 12.28
CA ALA A 126 10.11 -1.16 13.64
C ALA A 126 8.92 -0.85 14.57
N GLU A 127 8.34 0.35 14.44
CA GLU A 127 7.12 0.73 15.17
C GLU A 127 5.92 -0.16 14.81
N ILE A 128 5.73 -0.47 13.53
CA ILE A 128 4.65 -1.35 13.07
C ILE A 128 4.82 -2.76 13.63
N LEU A 129 6.03 -3.31 13.57
CA LEU A 129 6.35 -4.66 14.05
C LEU A 129 6.17 -4.79 15.58
N ASN A 130 6.48 -3.74 16.33
CA ASN A 130 6.30 -3.70 17.79
C ASN A 130 4.82 -3.62 18.22
N HIS A 131 3.91 -3.26 17.30
CA HIS A 131 2.48 -3.10 17.59
C HIS A 131 1.59 -4.04 16.76
N LEU A 132 2.15 -5.15 16.23
CA LEU A 132 1.35 -6.11 15.48
C LEU A 132 0.18 -6.63 16.34
N PRO A 133 -1.02 -6.80 15.75
CA PRO A 133 -2.13 -7.44 16.43
C PRO A 133 -1.77 -8.90 16.74
N SER A 134 -2.36 -9.46 17.80
CA SER A 134 -2.05 -10.80 18.31
C SER A 134 -2.25 -11.94 17.28
N ASN A 135 -3.06 -11.72 16.24
CA ASN A 135 -3.26 -12.70 15.17
C ASN A 135 -2.24 -12.62 14.02
N LEU A 136 -1.24 -11.73 14.12
CA LEU A 136 -0.14 -11.61 13.18
C LEU A 136 1.20 -11.78 13.90
N SER A 137 2.09 -12.61 13.36
CA SER A 137 3.46 -12.73 13.83
C SER A 137 4.46 -12.52 12.72
N LEU A 138 5.60 -11.91 13.04
CA LEU A 138 6.71 -11.79 12.11
C LEU A 138 7.31 -13.18 11.86
N LYS A 139 7.35 -13.61 10.60
CA LYS A 139 8.00 -14.85 10.20
C LYS A 139 9.44 -14.62 9.76
N GLU A 140 9.65 -13.67 8.87
CA GLU A 140 10.96 -13.33 8.31
C GLU A 140 10.95 -11.96 7.64
N ILE A 141 12.14 -11.39 7.42
CA ILE A 141 12.37 -10.19 6.63
C ILE A 141 13.36 -10.53 5.52
N GLN A 142 12.98 -10.28 4.27
CA GLN A 142 13.82 -10.53 3.10
C GLN A 142 14.19 -9.21 2.42
N ASN A 143 15.47 -9.04 2.07
CA ASN A 143 15.94 -7.89 1.30
C ASN A 143 16.25 -8.31 -0.15
N LYS A 144 15.62 -7.65 -1.12
CA LYS A 144 15.79 -7.88 -2.57
C LYS A 144 16.04 -6.55 -3.27
N GLY A 145 17.32 -6.17 -3.39
CA GLY A 145 17.72 -4.88 -3.95
C GLY A 145 17.15 -3.74 -3.11
N LEU A 146 16.25 -2.95 -3.71
CA LEU A 146 15.58 -1.82 -3.04
C LEU A 146 14.35 -2.23 -2.21
N LYS A 147 13.87 -3.46 -2.36
CA LYS A 147 12.65 -3.94 -1.71
C LYS A 147 12.99 -4.69 -0.42
N GLU A 148 12.44 -4.22 0.70
CA GLU A 148 12.32 -5.00 1.93
C GLU A 148 10.95 -5.70 1.94
N GLU A 149 10.93 -7.02 2.04
CA GLU A 149 9.70 -7.82 2.09
C GLU A 149 9.55 -8.42 3.49
N ILE A 150 8.53 -7.98 4.21
CA ILE A 150 8.21 -8.42 5.56
C ILE A 150 7.12 -9.48 5.45
N VAL A 151 7.43 -10.68 5.92
CA VAL A 151 6.52 -11.83 5.86
C VAL A 151 5.87 -12.01 7.22
N LEU A 152 4.54 -11.86 7.27
CA LEU A 152 3.73 -12.10 8.46
C LEU A 152 2.95 -13.41 8.34
N GLU A 153 2.97 -14.21 9.40
CA GLU A 153 2.13 -15.39 9.56
C GLU A 153 0.83 -15.00 10.27
N ILE A 154 -0.28 -15.48 9.74
CA ILE A 154 -1.61 -15.34 10.31
C ILE A 154 -1.86 -16.55 11.23
N LEU A 155 -2.15 -16.27 12.50
CA LEU A 155 -2.25 -17.28 13.55
C LEU A 155 -3.67 -17.83 13.78
N ASP A 156 -4.69 -17.11 13.29
CA ASP A 156 -6.10 -17.55 13.32
C ASP A 156 -6.41 -18.60 12.23
#